data_AF-A0AAJ8MBE4-F1
#
_entry.id   AF-A0AAJ8MBE4-F1
#
_cell.length_a   1.000
_cell.length_b   1.000
_cell.length_c   1.000
_cell.angle_alpha   90.00
_cell.angle_beta   90.00
_cell.angle_gamma   90.00
#
_symmetry.space_group_name_H-M   'P 1'
#
loop_
_entity.id
_entity.type
_entity.pdbx_description
1 polymer ?
#
loop_
_entity_poly.entity_id
_entity_poly.type
_entity_poly.pdbx_seq_one_letter_code
_entity_poly.pdbx_strand_id
1 'polypeptide(L)'
;MSGSGFHGFKQDMPPPGGYEAIKYKRNLPVRGVGGAVVFSTVAAICAFGFWRVGAGNVEKRELKREQAWSRINLVPLLLAEQDRDAYRRQQAALAREKEIMKDYPGWEAGKSTYNSSRYTPNTIVVL
;
A
#
# COMPACT_ATOMS: atom_id res chain seq x y z
N MET A 1 25.10 -104.67 11.72
CA MET A 1 25.04 -103.28 12.21
C MET A 1 24.43 -102.43 11.11
N SER A 2 23.11 -102.23 11.16
CA SER A 2 22.37 -101.40 10.18
C SER A 2 22.53 -99.94 10.60
N GLY A 3 23.48 -99.24 9.98
CA GLY A 3 23.69 -97.81 10.23
C GLY A 3 22.51 -97.00 9.69
N SER A 4 21.82 -96.28 10.56
CA SER A 4 20.77 -95.33 10.20
C SER A 4 21.34 -94.21 9.33
N GLY A 5 20.96 -94.18 8.06
CA GLY A 5 21.23 -93.04 7.17
C GLY A 5 20.54 -91.78 7.70
N PHE A 6 21.28 -90.66 7.72
CA PHE A 6 20.78 -89.35 8.13
C PHE A 6 19.49 -88.99 7.37
N HIS A 7 18.38 -88.77 8.08
CA HIS A 7 17.19 -88.12 7.53
C HIS A 7 17.56 -86.67 7.18
N GLY A 8 17.65 -86.35 5.89
CA GLY A 8 17.96 -85.00 5.43
C GLY A 8 16.82 -84.03 5.74
N PHE A 9 17.11 -82.96 6.48
CA PHE A 9 16.14 -81.89 6.75
C PHE A 9 16.04 -80.96 5.55
N LYS A 10 14.81 -80.66 5.09
CA LYS A 10 14.56 -79.64 4.07
C LYS A 10 14.58 -78.27 4.76
N GLN A 11 15.76 -77.70 4.87
CA GLN A 11 15.97 -76.38 5.46
C GLN A 11 15.72 -75.29 4.43
N ASP A 12 15.10 -74.18 4.83
CA ASP A 12 14.98 -73.00 3.97
C ASP A 12 16.35 -72.35 3.84
N MET A 13 16.86 -72.31 2.61
CA MET A 13 18.21 -71.85 2.28
C MET A 13 18.12 -70.81 1.17
N PRO A 14 19.05 -69.83 1.13
CA PRO A 14 19.11 -68.90 0.01
C PRO A 14 19.31 -69.69 -1.29
N PRO A 15 18.76 -69.18 -2.42
CA PRO A 15 18.92 -69.84 -3.71
C PRO A 15 20.41 -69.98 -4.05
N PRO A 16 20.80 -71.05 -4.77
CA PRO A 16 22.19 -71.22 -5.22
C PRO A 16 22.54 -70.06 -6.16
N GLY A 17 23.33 -69.10 -5.67
CA GLY A 17 23.67 -67.84 -6.36
C GLY A 17 23.37 -66.57 -5.55
N GLY A 18 22.65 -66.67 -4.43
CA GLY A 18 22.32 -65.52 -3.57
C GLY A 18 21.20 -64.63 -4.13
N TYR A 19 20.85 -63.58 -3.38
CA TYR A 19 19.84 -62.60 -3.78
C TYR A 19 20.47 -61.42 -4.53
N GLU A 20 19.67 -60.71 -5.33
CA GLU A 20 20.10 -59.48 -5.99
C GLU A 20 20.55 -58.43 -4.98
N ALA A 21 21.55 -57.63 -5.35
CA ALA A 21 22.08 -56.58 -4.50
C ALA A 21 21.02 -55.49 -4.24
N ILE A 22 20.50 -55.48 -3.01
CA ILE A 22 19.58 -54.44 -2.54
C ILE A 22 20.33 -53.12 -2.45
N LYS A 23 19.82 -52.08 -3.12
CA LYS A 23 20.37 -50.72 -3.03
C LYS A 23 20.03 -50.11 -1.67
N TYR A 24 20.94 -50.30 -0.71
CA TYR A 24 20.82 -49.75 0.66
C TYR A 24 21.31 -48.29 0.77
N LYS A 25 21.99 -47.76 -0.25
CA LYS A 25 22.52 -46.40 -0.26
C LYS A 25 21.46 -45.39 -0.70
N ARG A 26 21.50 -44.22 -0.07
CA ARG A 26 20.64 -43.09 -0.38
C ARG A 26 20.83 -42.62 -1.83
N ASN A 27 19.81 -42.71 -2.66
CA ASN A 27 19.81 -42.23 -4.05
C ASN A 27 18.95 -40.96 -4.18
N LEU A 28 19.50 -39.81 -3.81
CA LEU A 28 18.87 -38.50 -4.03
C LEU A 28 19.60 -37.77 -5.15
N PRO A 29 19.05 -37.72 -6.38
CA PRO A 29 19.63 -36.90 -7.43
C PRO A 29 19.45 -35.42 -7.08
N VAL A 30 20.52 -34.62 -7.22
CA VAL A 30 20.43 -33.17 -7.11
C VAL A 30 19.64 -32.65 -8.31
N ARG A 31 18.39 -32.24 -8.06
CA ARG A 31 17.47 -31.70 -9.07
C ARG A 31 17.37 -30.19 -8.91
N GLY A 32 17.36 -29.49 -10.04
CA GLY A 32 17.18 -28.03 -10.08
C GLY A 32 18.16 -27.34 -11.03
N VAL A 33 17.86 -26.08 -11.33
CA VAL A 33 18.77 -25.19 -12.04
C VAL A 33 19.84 -24.67 -11.10
N GLY A 34 21.06 -24.47 -11.61
CA GLY A 34 22.17 -23.97 -10.79
C GLY A 34 21.88 -22.59 -10.20
N GLY A 35 22.41 -22.29 -9.01
CA GLY A 35 22.15 -21.04 -8.30
C GLY A 35 22.43 -19.79 -9.14
N ALA A 36 23.51 -19.80 -9.93
CA ALA A 36 23.85 -18.70 -10.83
C ALA A 36 22.76 -18.42 -11.89
N VAL A 37 22.08 -19.45 -12.39
CA VAL A 37 20.97 -19.32 -13.34
C VAL A 37 19.76 -18.69 -12.67
N VAL A 38 19.46 -19.10 -11.43
CA VAL A 38 18.37 -18.51 -10.64
C VAL A 38 18.64 -17.02 -10.39
N PHE A 39 19.84 -16.68 -9.91
CA PHE A 39 20.19 -15.28 -9.61
C PHE A 39 20.19 -14.39 -10.84
N SER A 40 20.75 -14.86 -11.97
CA SER A 40 20.73 -14.08 -13.22
C SER A 40 19.31 -13.88 -13.76
N THR A 41 18.45 -14.90 -13.67
CA THR A 41 17.05 -14.80 -14.08
C THR A 41 16.29 -13.78 -13.23
N VAL A 42 16.43 -13.85 -11.91
CA VAL A 42 15.80 -12.89 -10.99
C VAL A 42 16.32 -11.47 -11.25
N ALA A 43 17.63 -11.31 -11.43
CA ALA A 43 18.21 -10.01 -11.73
C ALA A 43 17.67 -9.42 -13.04
N ALA A 44 17.50 -10.23 -14.09
CA ALA A 44 16.93 -9.79 -15.35
C ALA A 44 15.47 -9.35 -15.22
N ILE A 45 14.64 -10.12 -14.50
CA ILE A 45 13.24 -9.76 -14.23
C ILE A 45 13.16 -8.46 -13.45
N CYS A 46 13.99 -8.30 -12.40
CA CYS A 46 14.04 -7.07 -11.62
C CYS A 46 14.46 -5.87 -12.48
N ALA A 47 15.51 -6.00 -13.29
CA ALA A 47 15.97 -4.93 -14.18
C ALA A 47 14.87 -4.48 -15.15
N PHE A 48 14.16 -5.44 -15.75
CA PHE A 48 13.01 -5.13 -16.61
C PHE A 48 11.86 -4.46 -15.85
N GLY A 49 11.55 -4.95 -14.64
CA GLY A 49 10.54 -4.36 -13.76
C GLY A 49 10.85 -2.91 -13.42
N PHE A 50 12.08 -2.60 -13.02
CA PHE A 50 12.51 -1.24 -12.71
C PHE A 50 12.44 -0.31 -13.93
N TRP A 51 12.82 -0.80 -15.11
CA TRP A 51 12.68 -0.03 -16.34
C TRP A 51 11.22 0.33 -16.64
N ARG A 52 10.31 -0.65 -16.53
CA ARG A 52 8.87 -0.43 -16.77
C ARG A 52 8.24 0.52 -15.73
N VAL A 53 8.63 0.41 -14.47
CA VAL A 53 8.20 1.32 -13.39
C VAL A 53 8.72 2.73 -13.64
N GLY A 54 9.97 2.88 -14.09
CA GLY A 54 10.55 4.17 -14.45
C GLY A 54 9.72 4.90 -15.51
N ALA A 55 9.37 4.21 -16.60
CA ALA A 55 8.52 4.75 -17.65
C ALA A 55 7.12 5.17 -17.12
N GLY A 56 6.48 4.32 -16.32
CA GLY A 56 5.17 4.63 -15.73
C GLY A 56 5.21 5.79 -14.72
N ASN A 57 6.32 5.99 -14.02
CA ASN A 57 6.47 7.11 -13.09
C ASN A 57 6.59 8.46 -13.80
N VAL A 58 7.19 8.49 -15.01
CA VAL A 58 7.23 9.69 -15.84
C VAL A 58 5.83 10.06 -16.30
N GLU A 59 5.07 9.09 -16.83
CA GLU A 59 3.68 9.30 -17.24
C GLU A 59 2.80 9.80 -16.07
N LYS A 60 2.88 9.16 -14.90
CA LYS A 60 2.16 9.60 -13.69
C LYS A 60 2.53 11.02 -13.27
N ARG A 61 3.77 11.46 -13.50
CA ARG A 61 4.20 12.83 -13.19
C ARG A 61 3.55 13.83 -14.13
N GLU A 62 3.46 13.52 -15.41
CA GLU A 62 2.79 14.38 -16.39
C GLU A 62 1.28 14.46 -16.12
N LEU A 63 0.62 13.34 -15.78
CA LEU A 63 -0.80 13.35 -15.39
C LEU A 63 -1.05 14.20 -14.12
N LYS A 64 -0.16 14.11 -13.13
CA LYS A 64 -0.25 14.96 -11.92
C LYS A 64 0.00 16.43 -12.24
N ARG A 65 0.91 16.72 -13.17
CA ARG A 65 1.17 18.08 -13.65
C ARG A 65 -0.09 18.63 -14.32
N GLU A 66 -0.70 17.88 -15.24
CA GLU A 66 -1.95 18.26 -15.90
C GLU A 66 -3.06 18.55 -14.87
N GLN A 67 -3.25 17.66 -13.90
CA GLN A 67 -4.22 17.86 -12.82
C GLN A 67 -3.91 19.10 -11.97
N ALA A 68 -2.64 19.41 -11.71
CA ALA A 68 -2.26 20.60 -10.98
C ALA A 68 -2.57 21.88 -11.78
N TRP A 69 -2.26 21.89 -13.08
CA TRP A 69 -2.57 23.02 -13.96
C TRP A 69 -4.07 23.26 -14.10
N SER A 70 -4.87 22.21 -14.26
CA SER A 70 -6.34 22.36 -14.31
C SER A 70 -6.88 22.98 -13.02
N ARG A 71 -6.36 22.57 -11.85
CA ARG A 71 -6.72 23.18 -10.57
C ARG A 71 -6.29 24.63 -10.48
N ILE A 72 -5.04 24.96 -10.79
CA ILE A 72 -4.52 26.34 -10.72
C ILE A 72 -5.40 27.29 -11.55
N ASN A 73 -5.85 26.86 -12.71
CA ASN A 73 -6.71 27.67 -13.58
C ASN A 73 -8.15 27.82 -13.05
N LEU A 74 -8.67 26.82 -12.34
CA LEU A 74 -10.04 26.86 -11.78
C LEU A 74 -10.11 27.51 -10.40
N VAL A 75 -9.03 27.46 -9.62
CA VAL A 75 -8.98 27.97 -8.24
C VAL A 75 -9.43 29.43 -8.12
N PRO A 76 -9.04 30.38 -8.99
CA PRO A 76 -9.48 31.77 -8.88
C PRO A 76 -11.00 31.94 -8.95
N LEU A 77 -11.67 31.19 -9.82
CA LEU A 77 -13.13 31.22 -9.93
C LEU A 77 -13.78 30.68 -8.66
N LEU A 78 -13.34 29.52 -8.19
CA LEU A 78 -13.88 28.88 -7.00
C LEU A 78 -13.66 29.74 -5.74
N LEU A 79 -12.48 30.34 -5.61
CA LEU A 79 -12.15 31.22 -4.50
C LEU A 79 -13.04 32.47 -4.51
N ALA A 80 -13.24 33.09 -5.68
CA ALA A 80 -14.10 34.25 -5.81
C ALA A 80 -15.57 33.95 -5.43
N GLU A 81 -16.09 32.78 -5.78
CA GLU A 81 -17.43 32.34 -5.36
C GLU A 81 -17.48 32.11 -3.85
N GLN A 82 -16.48 31.44 -3.28
CA GLN A 82 -16.37 31.21 -1.84
C GLN A 82 -16.27 32.51 -1.04
N ASP A 83 -15.50 33.50 -1.51
CA ASP A 83 -15.34 34.79 -0.86
C ASP A 83 -16.65 35.58 -0.85
N ARG A 84 -17.42 35.56 -1.95
CA ARG A 84 -18.76 36.19 -2.02
C ARG A 84 -19.72 35.54 -1.02
N ASP A 85 -19.71 34.22 -0.95
CA ASP A 85 -20.55 33.46 -0.03
C ASP A 85 -20.17 33.68 1.44
N ALA A 86 -18.87 33.73 1.73
CA ALA A 86 -18.35 34.02 3.07
C ALA A 86 -18.77 35.42 3.52
N TYR A 87 -18.60 36.42 2.65
CA TYR A 87 -19.03 37.79 2.93
C TYR A 87 -20.54 37.87 3.21
N ARG A 88 -21.37 37.22 2.38
CA ARG A 88 -22.83 37.15 2.59
C ARG A 88 -23.18 36.58 3.96
N ARG A 89 -22.55 35.47 4.36
CA ARG A 89 -22.78 34.84 5.68
C ARG A 89 -22.31 35.74 6.83
N GLN A 90 -21.17 36.41 6.67
CA GLN A 90 -20.66 37.35 7.67
C GLN A 90 -21.63 38.52 7.88
N GLN A 91 -22.15 39.12 6.81
CA GLN A 91 -23.14 40.20 6.92
C GLN A 91 -24.43 39.74 7.60
N ALA A 92 -24.94 38.55 7.26
CA ALA A 92 -26.10 37.98 7.92
C ALA A 92 -25.85 37.70 9.42
N ALA A 93 -24.67 37.19 9.78
CA ALA A 93 -24.29 36.98 11.17
C ALA A 93 -24.19 38.30 11.95
N LEU A 94 -23.56 39.34 11.37
CA LEU A 94 -23.47 40.67 11.97
C LEU A 94 -24.84 41.32 12.16
N ALA A 95 -25.76 41.14 11.21
CA ALA A 95 -27.14 41.63 11.35
C ALA A 95 -27.87 40.93 12.51
N ARG A 96 -27.79 39.60 12.59
CA ARG A 96 -28.36 38.83 13.71
C ARG A 96 -27.75 39.21 15.05
N GLU A 97 -26.43 39.38 15.11
CA GLU A 97 -25.74 39.80 16.33
C GLU A 97 -26.25 41.16 16.82
N LYS A 98 -26.41 42.14 15.92
CA LYS A 98 -26.98 43.46 16.24
C LYS A 98 -28.39 43.37 16.80
N GLU A 99 -29.24 42.53 16.22
CA GLU A 99 -30.61 42.34 16.67
C GLU A 99 -30.70 41.67 18.04
N ILE A 100 -29.86 40.65 18.28
CA ILE A 100 -29.84 39.90 19.54
C ILE A 100 -29.24 40.73 20.68
N MET A 101 -28.17 41.49 20.41
CA MET A 101 -27.38 42.19 21.44
C MET A 101 -27.81 43.65 21.64
N LYS A 102 -28.93 44.09 21.04
CA LYS A 102 -29.43 45.47 21.11
C LYS A 102 -29.66 45.98 22.54
N ASP A 103 -30.04 45.10 23.46
CA ASP A 103 -30.47 45.46 24.81
C ASP A 103 -29.30 45.40 25.83
N TYR A 104 -28.10 44.99 25.41
CA TYR A 104 -26.96 44.80 26.31
C TYR A 104 -26.02 46.01 26.33
N PRO A 105 -25.77 46.65 27.49
CA PRO A 105 -24.93 47.84 27.59
C PRO A 105 -23.45 47.50 27.34
N GLY A 106 -22.81 48.25 26.44
CA GLY A 106 -21.37 48.12 26.14
C GLY A 106 -20.99 47.06 25.11
N TRP A 107 -21.98 46.40 24.46
CA TRP A 107 -21.71 45.49 23.35
C TRP A 107 -21.57 46.25 22.02
N GLU A 108 -20.43 46.08 21.35
CA GLU A 108 -20.18 46.59 20.00
C GLU A 108 -20.26 45.44 19.00
N ALA A 109 -21.37 45.36 18.25
CA ALA A 109 -21.56 44.28 17.29
C ALA A 109 -20.51 44.32 16.17
N GLY A 110 -19.87 43.17 15.90
CA GLY A 110 -18.81 43.04 14.90
C GLY A 110 -17.44 43.56 15.33
N LYS A 111 -17.23 43.86 16.61
CA LYS A 111 -15.89 44.17 17.14
C LYS A 111 -14.98 42.94 17.03
N SER A 112 -13.81 43.11 16.43
CA SER A 112 -12.80 42.04 16.35
C SER A 112 -12.34 41.62 17.75
N THR A 113 -12.32 40.32 18.00
CA THR A 113 -11.71 39.73 19.21
C THR A 113 -10.18 39.79 19.18
N TYR A 114 -9.60 39.96 17.99
CA TYR A 114 -8.16 40.09 17.80
C TYR A 114 -7.74 41.56 17.86
N ASN A 115 -6.60 41.81 18.53
CA ASN A 115 -6.01 43.14 18.67
C ASN A 115 -5.32 43.64 17.39
N SER A 116 -5.04 42.75 16.43
CA SER A 116 -4.43 43.12 15.15
C SER A 116 -5.46 43.59 14.14
N SER A 117 -5.10 44.55 13.28
CA SER A 117 -5.92 45.00 12.15
C SER A 117 -5.97 44.02 10.97
N ARG A 118 -5.31 42.86 11.08
CA ARG A 118 -5.28 41.83 10.03
C ARG A 118 -6.60 41.07 9.99
N TYR A 119 -7.09 40.79 8.78
CA TYR A 119 -8.23 39.90 8.58
C TYR A 119 -7.95 38.50 9.15
N THR A 120 -8.88 38.01 9.95
CA THR A 120 -8.86 36.66 10.52
C THR A 120 -10.12 35.93 10.07
N PRO A 121 -9.99 34.72 9.49
CA PRO A 121 -11.15 33.93 9.11
C PRO A 121 -11.88 33.48 10.36
N ASN A 122 -13.21 33.41 10.29
CA ASN A 122 -14.02 32.99 11.42
C ASN A 122 -13.97 31.46 11.56
N THR A 123 -13.63 30.96 12.75
CA THR A 123 -13.48 29.51 13.00
C THR A 123 -14.81 28.77 13.06
N ILE A 124 -15.87 29.47 13.48
CA ILE A 124 -17.20 28.90 13.70
C ILE A 124 -18.17 29.52 12.69
N VAL A 125 -18.88 28.66 11.96
CA VAL A 125 -19.99 29.08 11.11
C VAL A 125 -21.24 29.18 11.99
N VAL A 126 -21.68 30.39 12.26
CA VAL A 126 -22.96 30.64 12.94
C VAL A 126 -24.05 30.46 11.88
N LEU A 127 -24.73 29.31 11.93
CA LEU A 127 -25.83 28.95 11.03
C LEU A 127 -27.01 29.90 11.21
#